data_AF-A0A8S3FL70-F1
#
_entry.id   AF-A0A8S3FL70-F1
#
_cell.length_a   1.000
_cell.length_b   1.000
_cell.length_c   1.000
_cell.angle_alpha   90.00
_cell.angle_beta   90.00
_cell.angle_gamma   90.00
#
_symmetry.space_group_name_H-M   'P 1'
#
loop_
_entity.id
_entity.type
_entity.pdbx_description
1 polymer ?
#
loop_
_entity_poly.entity_id
_entity_poly.type
_entity_poly.pdbx_seq_one_letter_code
_entity_poly.pdbx_strand_id
1 'polypeptide(L)'
;MWNIPMPNEIEVTGRLIANDARMGKVTYTIQDPVDGSIQFCNVEQLAIQHYRTQEDYPYGIHSEGAIIRTLVGLLFIDLIYTLPTPDLLIDIFQTEPLDFQTDAFYKSRQSQIDERISQLNSEENIQDIAEKNWDMYNLTMSSVVNWELFPTKSTLLSALKCLTSEQIQLISTYTFVHNRAVWKGFPDLF
;
A
#
# COMPACT_ATOMS: atom_id res chain seq x y z
N MET A 1 23.28 19.42 -3.01
CA MET A 1 22.11 19.64 -2.14
C MET A 1 20.91 19.21 -2.96
N TRP A 2 20.17 18.19 -2.53
CA TRP A 2 19.01 17.70 -3.29
C TRP A 2 17.89 18.73 -3.21
N ASN A 3 17.38 19.19 -4.37
CA ASN A 3 16.26 20.11 -4.42
C ASN A 3 14.96 19.31 -4.36
N ILE A 4 14.58 18.88 -3.16
CA ILE A 4 13.34 18.14 -2.92
C ILE A 4 12.21 19.18 -2.85
N PRO A 5 11.19 19.12 -3.73
CA PRO A 5 10.06 20.03 -3.65
C PRO A 5 9.35 19.84 -2.31
N MET A 6 8.99 20.95 -1.66
CA MET A 6 8.21 20.88 -0.43
C MET A 6 6.79 20.38 -0.78
N PRO A 7 6.26 19.40 -0.03
CA PRO A 7 4.88 18.99 -0.20
C PRO A 7 3.93 20.13 0.18
N ASN A 8 2.70 20.07 -0.32
CA ASN A 8 1.65 20.97 0.15
C ASN A 8 1.32 20.63 1.61
N GLU A 9 1.31 21.64 2.47
CA GLU A 9 0.97 21.51 3.88
C GLU A 9 -0.45 22.02 4.12
N ILE A 10 -1.25 21.26 4.86
CA ILE A 10 -2.59 21.64 5.31
C ILE A 10 -2.67 21.51 6.84
N GLU A 11 -3.47 22.37 7.48
CA GLU A 11 -3.69 22.34 8.91
C GLU A 11 -5.08 21.75 9.21
N VAL A 12 -5.10 20.66 9.99
CA VAL A 12 -6.34 20.00 10.45
C VAL A 12 -6.46 20.15 11.95
N THR A 13 -7.55 20.76 12.41
CA THR A 13 -7.80 21.00 13.84
C THR A 13 -8.81 20.00 14.41
N GLY A 14 -8.51 19.43 15.58
CA GLY A 14 -9.42 18.55 16.32
C GLY A 14 -9.51 18.91 17.79
N ARG A 15 -10.58 18.51 18.46
CA ARG A 15 -10.74 18.72 19.91
C ARG A 15 -9.99 17.63 20.67
N LEU A 16 -8.94 18.05 21.37
CA LEU A 16 -8.12 17.19 22.21
C LEU A 16 -8.86 16.78 23.50
N ILE A 17 -8.72 15.52 23.90
CA ILE A 17 -9.08 15.07 25.24
C ILE A 17 -7.87 15.26 26.14
N ALA A 18 -8.05 15.90 27.28
CA ALA A 18 -6.99 16.08 28.25
C ALA A 18 -6.42 14.70 28.66
N ASN A 19 -5.24 14.37 28.14
CA ASN A 19 -4.49 13.20 28.59
C ASN A 19 -3.80 13.56 29.91
N ASP A 20 -4.04 12.76 30.94
CA ASP A 20 -3.16 12.74 32.10
C ASP A 20 -1.77 12.33 31.59
N ALA A 21 -0.72 13.08 31.95
CA ALA A 21 0.62 13.08 31.32
C ALA A 21 1.39 11.74 31.39
N ARG A 22 0.72 10.67 31.84
CA ARG A 22 1.23 9.29 31.97
C ARG A 22 0.65 8.31 30.95
N MET A 23 -0.30 8.72 30.11
CA MET A 23 -1.03 7.83 29.19
C MET A 23 -0.79 8.14 27.70
N GLY A 24 0.21 7.47 27.10
CA GLY A 24 0.19 7.02 25.70
C GLY A 24 -0.15 8.02 24.58
N LYS A 25 -0.69 7.47 23.47
CA LYS A 25 -1.03 8.19 22.22
C LYS A 25 -2.09 9.28 22.46
N VAL A 26 -1.93 10.41 21.76
CA VAL A 26 -2.87 11.54 21.75
C VAL A 26 -4.23 11.09 21.18
N THR A 27 -5.32 11.44 21.86
CA THR A 27 -6.69 11.07 21.48
C THR A 27 -7.56 12.30 21.26
N TYR A 28 -8.31 12.32 20.16
CA TYR A 28 -9.22 13.39 19.75
C TYR A 28 -10.67 12.95 19.83
N THR A 29 -11.59 13.91 19.81
CA THR A 29 -13.02 13.65 19.59
C THR A 29 -13.46 14.08 18.20
N ILE A 30 -14.16 13.21 17.50
CA ILE A 30 -14.93 13.53 16.28
C ILE A 30 -16.42 13.32 16.55
N GLN A 31 -17.26 14.05 15.82
CA GLN A 31 -18.71 13.87 15.87
C GLN A 31 -19.13 12.96 14.71
N ASP A 32 -19.86 11.90 15.01
CA ASP A 32 -20.40 11.01 13.98
C ASP A 32 -21.43 11.77 13.13
N PRO A 33 -21.27 11.82 11.80
CA PRO A 33 -22.18 12.55 10.93
C PRO A 33 -23.59 11.93 10.83
N VAL A 34 -23.77 10.67 11.23
CA VAL A 34 -25.04 9.93 11.13
C VAL A 34 -25.95 10.21 12.34
N ASP A 35 -25.42 10.07 13.56
CA ASP A 35 -26.22 10.18 14.80
C ASP A 35 -25.80 11.32 15.72
N GLY A 36 -24.73 12.04 15.38
CA GLY A 36 -24.21 13.16 16.18
C GLY A 36 -23.48 12.73 17.45
N SER A 37 -23.24 11.44 17.66
CA SER A 37 -22.50 10.92 18.81
C SER A 37 -21.03 11.35 18.80
N ILE A 38 -20.42 11.45 19.97
CA ILE A 38 -19.00 11.77 20.11
C ILE A 38 -18.20 10.46 20.10
N GLN A 39 -17.27 10.33 19.17
CA GLN A 39 -16.36 9.20 19.06
C GLN A 39 -14.92 9.62 19.36
N PHE A 40 -14.15 8.69 19.91
CA PHE A 40 -12.73 8.86 20.19
C PHE A 40 -11.89 8.32 19.06
N CYS A 41 -10.91 9.09 18.60
CA CYS A 41 -10.09 8.74 17.46
C CYS A 41 -8.62 9.15 17.63
N ASN A 42 -7.75 8.51 16.85
CA ASN A 42 -6.34 8.95 16.70
C ASN A 42 -6.23 10.10 15.69
N VAL A 43 -5.00 10.55 15.41
CA VAL A 43 -4.75 11.66 14.48
C VAL A 43 -5.04 11.28 13.04
N GLU A 44 -4.80 10.03 12.66
CA GLU A 44 -4.98 9.54 11.29
C GLU A 44 -6.47 9.44 10.94
N GLN A 45 -7.31 8.98 11.87
CA GLN A 45 -8.76 8.99 11.74
C GLN A 45 -9.33 10.42 11.71
N LEU A 46 -8.77 11.35 12.49
CA LEU A 46 -9.13 12.76 12.42
C LEU A 46 -8.85 13.33 11.03
N ALA A 47 -7.68 13.03 10.46
CA ALA A 47 -7.31 13.46 9.10
C ALA A 47 -8.23 12.82 8.03
N ILE A 48 -8.53 11.52 8.12
CA ILE A 48 -9.50 10.86 7.22
C ILE A 48 -10.87 11.55 7.29
N GLN A 49 -11.35 11.88 8.49
CA GLN A 49 -12.64 12.56 8.64
C GLN A 49 -12.64 13.95 8.01
N HIS A 50 -11.52 14.69 8.10
CA HIS A 50 -11.34 15.95 7.39
C HIS A 50 -11.44 15.73 5.87
N TYR A 51 -10.64 14.83 5.30
CA TYR A 51 -10.67 14.54 3.87
C TYR A 51 -12.02 14.00 3.36
N ARG A 52 -12.82 13.38 4.21
CA ARG A 52 -14.16 12.90 3.85
C ARG A 52 -15.23 14.01 3.85
N THR A 53 -15.10 14.98 4.75
CA THR A 53 -16.16 15.97 5.00
C THR A 53 -15.88 17.34 4.40
N GLN A 54 -14.61 17.69 4.25
CA GLN A 54 -14.15 18.97 3.73
C GLN A 54 -13.56 18.85 2.33
N GLU A 55 -13.07 17.66 1.98
CA GLU A 55 -12.52 17.35 0.67
C GLU A 55 -13.38 16.26 0.01
N ASP A 56 -13.39 16.16 -1.32
CA ASP A 56 -14.25 15.21 -2.04
C ASP A 56 -13.66 13.77 -2.06
N TYR A 57 -13.14 13.29 -0.92
CA TYR A 57 -12.56 11.95 -0.74
C TYR A 57 -13.44 11.09 0.19
N PRO A 58 -14.49 10.44 -0.34
CA PRO A 58 -15.45 9.68 0.48
C PRO A 58 -14.84 8.42 1.14
N TYR A 59 -13.69 7.95 0.65
CA TYR A 59 -12.97 6.78 1.14
C TYR A 59 -11.54 7.16 1.51
N GLY A 60 -11.04 6.56 2.59
CA GLY A 60 -9.65 6.72 3.02
C GLY A 60 -9.24 5.58 3.96
N ILE A 61 -7.99 5.14 3.84
CA ILE A 61 -7.44 4.02 4.63
C ILE A 61 -6.15 4.46 5.29
N HIS A 62 -6.07 4.29 6.62
CA HIS A 62 -4.81 4.37 7.34
C HIS A 62 -4.07 3.04 7.22
N SER A 63 -2.96 3.00 6.48
CA SER A 63 -2.23 1.75 6.19
C SER A 63 -0.71 1.84 6.30
N GLU A 64 -0.14 3.02 6.60
CA GLU A 64 1.32 3.21 6.72
C GLU A 64 2.07 2.67 5.48
N GLY A 65 1.49 2.87 4.29
CA GLY A 65 1.99 2.34 3.02
C GLY A 65 1.61 0.90 2.67
N ALA A 66 1.05 0.11 3.60
CA ALA A 66 0.71 -1.29 3.36
C ALA A 66 -0.26 -1.47 2.18
N ILE A 67 -1.09 -0.46 1.89
CA ILE A 67 -1.95 -0.47 0.71
C ILE A 67 -1.13 -0.42 -0.59
N ILE A 68 -0.16 0.49 -0.72
CA ILE A 68 0.73 0.57 -1.88
C ILE A 68 1.53 -0.73 -2.02
N ARG A 69 2.03 -1.26 -0.90
CA ARG A 69 2.73 -2.54 -0.89
C ARG A 69 1.87 -3.68 -1.43
N THR A 70 0.61 -3.73 -1.00
CA THR A 70 -0.36 -4.74 -1.43
C THR A 70 -0.71 -4.60 -2.90
N LEU A 71 -0.98 -3.38 -3.36
CA LEU A 71 -1.34 -3.10 -4.76
C LEU A 71 -0.22 -3.47 -5.72
N VAL A 72 1.01 -2.98 -5.47
CA VAL A 72 2.18 -3.32 -6.29
C VAL A 72 2.56 -4.79 -6.11
N GLY A 73 2.53 -5.30 -4.88
CA GLY A 73 2.81 -6.70 -4.58
C GLY A 73 1.93 -7.66 -5.38
N LEU A 74 0.61 -7.37 -5.46
CA LEU A 74 -0.31 -8.20 -6.24
C LEU A 74 0.04 -8.20 -7.73
N LEU A 75 0.42 -7.05 -8.30
CA LEU A 75 0.79 -6.95 -9.71
C LEU A 75 2.05 -7.76 -10.08
N PHE A 76 2.83 -8.22 -9.11
CA PHE A 76 4.08 -8.95 -9.31
C PHE A 76 4.13 -10.28 -8.53
N ILE A 77 3.05 -10.69 -7.87
CA ILE A 77 3.04 -11.85 -6.96
C ILE A 77 3.52 -13.13 -7.63
N ASP A 78 3.16 -13.35 -8.89
CA ASP A 78 3.63 -14.46 -9.71
C ASP A 78 5.15 -14.41 -9.97
N LEU A 79 5.72 -13.23 -10.16
CA LEU A 79 7.17 -13.07 -10.32
C LEU A 79 7.92 -13.23 -9.00
N ILE A 80 7.29 -12.83 -7.89
CA ILE A 80 7.83 -12.98 -6.53
C ILE A 80 7.91 -14.46 -6.17
N TYR A 81 6.84 -15.23 -6.34
CA TYR A 81 6.74 -16.59 -5.79
C TYR A 81 6.94 -17.72 -6.80
N THR A 82 6.80 -17.48 -8.12
CA THR A 82 6.78 -18.57 -9.12
C THR A 82 8.06 -18.69 -9.93
N LEU A 83 8.89 -17.65 -10.02
CA LEU A 83 10.15 -17.74 -10.76
C LEU A 83 11.16 -18.60 -10.00
N PRO A 84 11.58 -19.75 -10.56
CA PRO A 84 12.41 -20.71 -9.87
C PRO A 84 13.83 -20.17 -9.83
N THR A 85 14.22 -19.62 -8.69
CA THR A 85 15.62 -19.72 -8.29
C THR A 85 15.67 -20.88 -7.30
N PRO A 86 16.37 -21.97 -7.63
CA PRO A 86 16.57 -23.07 -6.69
C PRO A 86 16.97 -22.52 -5.32
N ASP A 87 16.45 -23.13 -4.25
CA ASP A 87 16.81 -22.85 -2.86
C ASP A 87 16.29 -21.53 -2.24
N LEU A 88 15.36 -20.80 -2.88
CA LEU A 88 14.78 -19.58 -2.28
C LEU A 88 13.49 -19.80 -1.48
N LEU A 89 12.74 -20.84 -1.80
CA LEU A 89 11.56 -21.31 -1.06
C LEU A 89 11.86 -22.74 -0.59
N ILE A 90 12.44 -22.82 0.59
CA ILE A 90 12.94 -24.03 1.27
C ILE A 90 11.84 -24.66 2.13
N ASP A 91 10.92 -23.87 2.68
CA ASP A 91 9.94 -24.31 3.66
C ASP A 91 8.51 -23.80 3.39
N ILE A 92 7.50 -24.58 3.81
CA ILE A 92 6.07 -24.32 3.59
C ILE A 92 5.51 -23.13 4.40
N PHE A 93 6.24 -22.67 5.42
CA PHE A 93 5.86 -21.52 6.24
C PHE A 93 6.52 -20.21 5.77
N GLN A 94 7.34 -20.25 4.70
CA GLN A 94 7.90 -19.03 4.15
C GLN A 94 6.82 -18.16 3.54
N THR A 95 6.84 -16.89 3.94
CA THR A 95 5.92 -15.86 3.44
C THR A 95 6.54 -15.03 2.31
N GLU A 96 7.83 -15.21 2.01
CA GLU A 96 8.56 -14.61 0.89
C GLU A 96 9.82 -15.44 0.53
N PRO A 97 10.33 -15.30 -0.71
CA PRO A 97 11.65 -15.82 -1.10
C PRO A 97 12.77 -15.27 -0.22
N LEU A 98 13.80 -16.07 0.06
CA LEU A 98 14.94 -15.64 0.88
C LEU A 98 15.72 -14.44 0.32
N ASP A 99 15.71 -14.26 -1.00
CA ASP A 99 16.37 -13.12 -1.64
C ASP A 99 15.48 -11.86 -1.69
N PHE A 100 14.19 -11.95 -1.34
CA PHE A 100 13.20 -10.89 -1.55
C PHE A 100 13.56 -9.56 -0.88
N GLN A 101 14.29 -9.56 0.23
CA GLN A 101 14.75 -8.33 0.90
C GLN A 101 16.20 -7.94 0.56
N THR A 102 16.71 -8.43 -0.57
CA THR A 102 18.10 -8.20 -1.00
C THR A 102 18.15 -7.63 -2.41
N ASP A 103 19.28 -7.02 -2.76
CA ASP A 103 19.55 -6.57 -4.14
C ASP A 103 19.56 -7.74 -5.14
N ALA A 104 19.71 -8.98 -4.67
CA ALA A 104 19.75 -10.15 -5.54
C ALA A 104 18.38 -10.44 -6.16
N PHE A 105 17.27 -10.11 -5.50
CA PHE A 105 15.92 -10.37 -5.99
C PHE A 105 15.67 -9.72 -7.36
N TYR A 106 15.95 -8.42 -7.47
CA TYR A 106 15.80 -7.71 -8.73
C TYR A 106 16.82 -8.18 -9.76
N LYS A 107 18.09 -8.36 -9.37
CA LYS A 107 19.15 -8.81 -10.28
C LYS A 107 18.86 -10.19 -10.91
N SER A 108 18.27 -11.11 -10.16
CA SER A 108 17.94 -12.45 -10.66
C SER A 108 16.67 -12.50 -11.53
N ARG A 109 15.83 -11.46 -11.46
CA ARG A 109 14.52 -11.37 -12.14
C ARG A 109 14.38 -10.12 -13.02
N GLN A 110 15.49 -9.46 -13.34
CA GLN A 110 15.49 -8.13 -13.93
C GLN A 110 14.66 -8.08 -15.23
N SER A 111 14.92 -9.00 -16.15
CA SER A 111 14.21 -9.04 -17.44
C SER A 111 12.70 -9.20 -17.26
N GLN A 112 12.27 -10.05 -16.33
CA GLN A 112 10.84 -10.33 -16.10
C GLN A 112 10.15 -9.16 -15.38
N ILE A 113 10.83 -8.53 -14.42
CA ILE A 113 10.31 -7.36 -13.71
C ILE A 113 10.22 -6.17 -14.66
N ASP A 114 11.26 -5.89 -15.44
CA ASP A 114 11.28 -4.79 -16.41
C ASP A 114 10.20 -5.00 -17.50
N GLU A 115 10.03 -6.23 -17.98
CA GLU A 115 8.96 -6.58 -18.92
C GLU A 115 7.58 -6.35 -18.28
N ARG A 116 7.34 -6.82 -17.04
CA ARG A 116 6.09 -6.59 -16.32
C ARG A 116 5.81 -5.10 -16.16
N ILE A 117 6.79 -4.30 -15.75
CA ILE A 117 6.63 -2.84 -15.63
C ILE A 117 6.20 -2.24 -16.97
N SER A 118 6.81 -2.66 -18.08
CA SER A 118 6.44 -2.17 -19.42
C SER A 118 5.00 -2.52 -19.84
N GLN A 119 4.46 -3.64 -19.34
CA GLN A 119 3.08 -4.06 -19.58
C GLN A 119 2.05 -3.21 -18.82
N LEU A 120 2.44 -2.59 -17.69
CA LEU A 120 1.58 -1.73 -16.86
C LEU A 120 1.35 -0.33 -17.49
N ASN A 121 1.16 -0.28 -18.81
CA ASN A 121 1.07 0.94 -19.60
C ASN A 121 -0.37 1.47 -19.78
N SER A 122 -1.39 0.68 -19.41
CA SER A 122 -2.81 1.04 -19.50
C SER A 122 -3.57 0.54 -18.28
N GLU A 123 -4.70 1.19 -17.96
CA GLU A 123 -5.61 0.72 -16.91
C GLU A 123 -6.06 -0.72 -17.19
N GLU A 124 -6.42 -1.03 -18.43
CA GLU A 124 -6.84 -2.38 -18.87
C GLU A 124 -5.81 -3.45 -18.51
N ASN A 125 -4.54 -3.27 -18.90
CA ASN A 125 -3.50 -4.24 -18.61
C ASN A 125 -3.26 -4.41 -17.10
N ILE A 126 -3.32 -3.30 -16.34
CA ILE A 126 -3.15 -3.32 -14.89
C ILE A 126 -4.29 -4.11 -14.24
N GLN A 127 -5.52 -3.89 -14.66
CA GLN A 127 -6.70 -4.59 -14.15
C GLN A 127 -6.63 -6.09 -14.51
N ASP A 128 -6.30 -6.44 -15.75
CA ASP A 128 -6.19 -7.83 -16.19
C ASP A 128 -5.14 -8.62 -15.39
N ILE A 129 -3.97 -8.01 -15.17
CA ILE A 129 -2.89 -8.62 -14.37
C ILE A 129 -3.34 -8.78 -12.92
N ALA A 130 -3.94 -7.74 -12.33
CA ALA A 130 -4.42 -7.77 -10.95
C ALA A 130 -5.53 -8.81 -10.75
N GLU A 131 -6.48 -8.91 -11.68
CA GLU A 131 -7.56 -9.90 -11.63
C GLU A 131 -7.02 -11.32 -11.70
N LYS A 132 -6.15 -11.60 -12.67
CA LYS A 132 -5.51 -12.91 -12.83
C LYS A 132 -4.73 -13.30 -11.57
N ASN A 133 -3.94 -12.36 -11.03
CA ASN A 133 -3.13 -12.63 -9.84
C ASN A 133 -3.99 -12.77 -8.58
N TRP A 134 -5.07 -12.00 -8.45
CA TRP A 134 -6.03 -12.20 -7.36
C TRP A 134 -6.63 -13.61 -7.43
N ASP A 135 -7.18 -14.00 -8.58
CA ASP A 135 -7.89 -15.27 -8.72
C ASP A 135 -6.96 -16.49 -8.51
N MET A 136 -5.66 -16.34 -8.81
CA MET A 136 -4.67 -17.39 -8.61
C MET A 136 -4.08 -17.46 -7.20
N TYR A 137 -3.88 -16.33 -6.52
CA TYR A 137 -3.09 -16.26 -5.29
C TYR A 137 -3.86 -15.78 -4.06
N ASN A 138 -5.11 -15.35 -4.19
CA ASN A 138 -5.88 -14.90 -3.03
C ASN A 138 -5.90 -15.98 -1.92
N LEU A 139 -5.79 -15.55 -0.67
CA LEU A 139 -5.69 -16.41 0.53
C LEU A 139 -4.40 -17.23 0.65
N THR A 140 -3.41 -17.02 -0.21
CA THR A 140 -2.06 -17.58 -0.01
C THR A 140 -1.28 -16.79 1.05
N MET A 141 -0.36 -17.46 1.75
CA MET A 141 0.53 -16.78 2.69
C MET A 141 1.50 -15.87 1.94
N SER A 142 1.46 -14.56 2.22
CA SER A 142 2.36 -13.56 1.65
C SER A 142 2.73 -12.50 2.68
N SER A 143 4.00 -12.11 2.73
CA SER A 143 4.49 -10.93 3.48
C SER A 143 4.36 -9.61 2.71
N VAL A 144 4.03 -9.70 1.41
CA VAL A 144 3.99 -8.58 0.48
C VAL A 144 2.55 -8.11 0.26
N VAL A 145 1.63 -9.05 0.06
CA VAL A 145 0.21 -8.77 -0.19
C VAL A 145 -0.59 -9.00 1.09
N ASN A 146 -1.16 -7.94 1.64
CA ASN A 146 -2.07 -8.03 2.78
C ASN A 146 -3.51 -8.18 2.28
N TRP A 147 -3.99 -9.43 2.24
CA TRP A 147 -5.35 -9.75 1.80
C TRP A 147 -6.45 -9.17 2.69
N GLU A 148 -6.16 -8.88 3.97
CA GLU A 148 -7.16 -8.33 4.90
C GLU A 148 -7.46 -6.85 4.64
N LEU A 149 -6.58 -6.12 3.94
CA LEU A 149 -6.82 -4.72 3.56
C LEU A 149 -7.97 -4.56 2.57
N PHE A 150 -8.26 -5.60 1.79
CA PHE A 150 -9.27 -5.56 0.75
C PHE A 150 -10.30 -6.67 0.95
N PRO A 151 -11.51 -6.35 1.44
CA PRO A 151 -12.56 -7.36 1.65
C PRO A 151 -12.97 -8.11 0.38
N THR A 152 -12.79 -7.47 -0.79
CA THR A 152 -13.17 -8.04 -2.08
C THR A 152 -12.18 -7.69 -3.19
N LYS A 153 -12.16 -8.51 -4.25
CA LYS A 153 -11.43 -8.19 -5.49
C LYS A 153 -11.81 -6.81 -6.02
N SER A 154 -13.09 -6.49 -6.05
CA SER A 154 -13.62 -5.21 -6.55
C SER A 154 -13.06 -4.00 -5.80
N THR A 155 -12.93 -4.08 -4.47
CA THR A 155 -12.35 -2.98 -3.68
C THR A 155 -10.87 -2.75 -4.00
N LEU A 156 -10.10 -3.82 -4.25
CA LEU A 156 -8.70 -3.70 -4.65
C LEU A 156 -8.57 -3.09 -6.05
N LEU A 157 -9.34 -3.60 -7.00
CA LEU A 157 -9.35 -3.11 -8.37
C LEU A 157 -9.74 -1.63 -8.44
N SER A 158 -10.68 -1.20 -7.60
CA SER A 158 -11.07 0.21 -7.47
C SER A 158 -9.92 1.07 -6.92
N ALA A 159 -9.17 0.58 -5.93
CA ALA A 159 -8.00 1.29 -5.40
C ALA A 159 -6.87 1.42 -6.44
N LEU A 160 -6.67 0.42 -7.31
CA LEU A 160 -5.72 0.52 -8.44
C LEU A 160 -6.11 1.64 -9.40
N LYS A 161 -7.40 1.88 -9.64
CA LYS A 161 -7.88 2.94 -10.54
C LYS A 161 -7.65 4.36 -10.00
N CYS A 162 -7.39 4.50 -8.70
CA CYS A 162 -7.02 5.78 -8.10
C CYS A 162 -5.58 6.20 -8.47
N LEU A 163 -4.78 5.30 -9.04
CA LEU A 163 -3.42 5.56 -9.48
C LEU A 163 -3.34 5.51 -11.00
N THR A 164 -2.54 6.40 -11.58
CA THR A 164 -2.25 6.34 -13.02
C THR A 164 -1.29 5.20 -13.33
N SER A 165 -1.28 4.73 -14.59
CA SER A 165 -0.31 3.74 -15.06
C SER A 165 1.14 4.21 -14.84
N GLU A 166 1.42 5.48 -15.09
CA GLU A 166 2.73 6.10 -14.84
C GLU A 166 3.12 6.04 -13.36
N GLN A 167 2.20 6.38 -12.44
CA GLN A 167 2.46 6.28 -11.00
C GLN A 167 2.76 4.84 -10.58
N ILE A 168 1.98 3.87 -11.05
CA ILE A 168 2.18 2.46 -10.75
C ILE A 168 3.52 1.97 -11.29
N GLN A 169 3.89 2.33 -12.52
CA GLN A 169 5.19 1.99 -13.10
C GLN A 169 6.35 2.60 -12.30
N LEU A 170 6.25 3.88 -11.92
CA LEU A 170 7.27 4.56 -11.14
C LEU A 170 7.44 3.94 -9.76
N ILE A 171 6.34 3.70 -9.03
CA ILE A 171 6.37 3.05 -7.72
C ILE A 171 6.94 1.64 -7.85
N SER A 172 6.52 0.86 -8.84
CA SER A 172 7.02 -0.50 -9.08
C SER A 172 8.52 -0.50 -9.36
N THR A 173 8.98 0.36 -10.26
CA THR A 173 10.40 0.53 -10.58
C THR A 173 11.19 0.88 -9.33
N TYR A 174 10.76 1.91 -8.61
CA TYR A 174 11.44 2.37 -7.41
C TYR A 174 11.54 1.26 -6.35
N THR A 175 10.44 0.54 -6.15
CA THR A 175 10.29 -0.49 -5.12
C THR A 175 11.17 -1.71 -5.39
N PHE A 176 11.20 -2.22 -6.63
CA PHE A 176 12.00 -3.40 -6.97
C PHE A 176 13.47 -3.07 -7.21
N VAL A 177 13.81 -1.94 -7.83
CA VAL A 177 15.20 -1.58 -8.15
C VAL A 177 16.01 -1.21 -6.89
N HIS A 178 15.40 -0.53 -5.91
CA HIS A 178 16.10 0.02 -4.73
C HIS A 178 15.78 -0.71 -3.41
N ASN A 179 15.38 -1.97 -3.51
CA ASN A 179 14.83 -2.86 -2.47
C ASN A 179 15.32 -2.68 -1.00
N ARG A 180 14.53 -3.19 -0.03
CA ARG A 180 14.68 -3.13 1.44
C ARG A 180 14.33 -1.80 2.12
N ALA A 181 14.80 -0.66 1.61
CA ALA A 181 14.53 0.65 2.23
C ALA A 181 13.22 1.30 1.73
N VAL A 182 12.85 0.99 0.50
CA VAL A 182 11.79 1.67 -0.27
C VAL A 182 10.37 1.15 -0.03
N TRP A 183 10.24 -0.02 0.61
CA TRP A 183 8.94 -0.49 1.10
C TRP A 183 8.46 0.26 2.36
N LYS A 184 9.26 1.21 2.87
CA LYS A 184 8.97 2.02 4.05
C LYS A 184 8.93 3.51 3.66
N GLY A 185 8.24 4.31 4.47
CA GLY A 185 8.17 5.77 4.27
C GLY A 185 7.14 6.21 3.25
N PHE A 186 6.25 5.32 2.82
CA PHE A 186 5.01 5.71 2.16
C PHE A 186 4.10 6.48 3.13
N PRO A 187 3.17 7.30 2.62
CA PRO A 187 2.22 8.04 3.46
C PRO A 187 1.37 7.15 4.36
N ASP A 188 0.92 7.71 5.48
CA ASP A 188 0.04 7.03 6.42
C ASP A 188 -1.33 6.72 5.81
N LEU A 189 -1.85 7.66 5.01
CA LEU A 189 -3.18 7.61 4.40
C LEU A 189 -3.10 7.37 2.90
N PHE A 190 -4.10 6.65 2.38
CA PHE A 190 -4.43 6.52 0.96
C PHE A 190 -5.91 6.77 0.74
#